data_AF-A0A412G503-F1
#
_entry.id   AF-A0A412G503-F1
#
_cell.length_a   1.000
_cell.length_b   1.000
_cell.length_c   1.000
_cell.angle_alpha   90.00
_cell.angle_beta   90.00
_cell.angle_gamma   90.00
#
_symmetry.space_group_name_H-M   'P 1'
#
loop_
_entity.id
_entity.type
_entity.pdbx_description
1 polymer ?
#
loop_
_entity_poly.entity_id
_entity_poly.type
_entity_poly.pdbx_seq_one_letter_code
_entity_poly.pdbx_strand_id
1 'polypeptide(L)'
;MIVTTKTGDQGTTEIQGGRISKADPLIEVLGDLDELSAECLVLASGFSGYRKSMKQIVTQLSAASAMLSGYGEADLESFIRMLEIEIESKVKAAGEFRFHYPFDNPESAALNRLRTISRRVERHWWKLQETRKTDPSLGVYLNRISDYFYALQIQSAAGSEI
;
A
#
# COMPACT_ATOMS: atom_id res chain seq x y z
N MET A 1 23.53 -17.24 3.81
CA MET A 1 23.23 -15.83 3.48
C MET A 1 23.66 -14.97 4.67
N ILE A 2 24.53 -13.98 4.46
CA ILE A 2 24.89 -13.02 5.52
C ILE A 2 23.80 -11.94 5.51
N VAL A 3 22.98 -11.89 6.55
CA VAL A 3 21.90 -10.88 6.65
C VAL A 3 22.46 -9.55 7.17
N THR A 4 23.49 -9.58 8.02
CA THR A 4 24.06 -8.38 8.64
C THR A 4 25.41 -8.02 8.01
N THR A 5 25.39 -7.10 7.05
CA THR A 5 26.60 -6.63 6.33
C THR A 5 27.28 -5.43 6.99
N LYS A 6 26.59 -4.74 7.91
CA LYS A 6 27.03 -3.50 8.61
C LYS A 6 27.36 -2.30 7.71
N THR A 7 27.19 -2.42 6.39
CA THR A 7 27.52 -1.34 5.46
C THR A 7 26.59 -0.13 5.64
N GLY A 8 25.39 -0.33 6.18
CA GLY A 8 24.43 0.73 6.44
C GLY A 8 24.52 1.40 7.81
N ASP A 9 25.52 1.09 8.63
CA ASP A 9 25.63 1.58 10.02
C ASP A 9 25.92 3.09 10.07
N GLN A 10 26.51 3.65 9.01
CA GLN A 10 26.76 5.09 8.87
C GLN A 10 25.54 5.88 8.34
N GLY A 11 24.34 5.28 8.38
CA GLY A 11 23.11 5.98 7.98
C GLY A 11 22.88 6.07 6.47
N THR A 12 23.63 5.33 5.65
CA THR A 12 23.40 5.24 4.19
C THR A 12 22.92 3.85 3.79
N THR A 13 22.29 3.74 2.63
CA THR A 13 21.88 2.46 2.03
C THR A 13 22.17 2.47 0.54
N GLU A 14 22.25 1.30 -0.08
CA GLU A 14 22.50 1.14 -1.51
C GLU A 14 21.20 0.95 -2.27
N ILE A 15 21.07 1.64 -3.40
CA ILE A 15 20.02 1.47 -4.41
C ILE A 15 20.66 1.35 -5.79
N GLN A 16 19.89 1.07 -6.85
CA GLN A 16 20.43 1.15 -8.19
C GLN A 16 20.86 2.60 -8.48
N GLY A 17 22.14 2.79 -8.82
CA GLY A 17 22.73 4.11 -9.04
C GLY A 17 23.59 4.65 -7.88
N GLY A 18 23.69 3.93 -6.76
CA GLY A 18 24.69 4.21 -5.72
C GLY A 18 24.12 4.26 -4.30
N ARG A 19 24.92 4.81 -3.37
CA ARG A 19 24.52 4.94 -1.97
C ARG A 19 23.81 6.28 -1.72
N ILE A 20 22.69 6.22 -1.00
CA ILE A 20 21.93 7.40 -0.57
C ILE A 20 21.71 7.38 0.95
N SER A 21 21.35 8.53 1.51
CA SER A 21 20.99 8.63 2.93
C SER A 21 19.76 7.77 3.24
N LYS A 22 19.72 7.12 4.40
CA LYS A 22 18.50 6.45 4.90
C LYS A 22 17.37 7.43 5.22
N ALA A 23 17.68 8.73 5.35
CA ALA A 23 16.71 9.81 5.52
C ALA A 23 16.28 10.44 4.18
N ASP A 24 16.72 9.90 3.03
CA ASP A 24 16.26 10.35 1.72
C ASP A 24 14.75 10.05 1.57
N PRO A 25 13.92 10.99 1.07
CA PRO A 25 12.48 10.75 0.88
C PRO A 25 12.15 9.53 0.02
N LEU A 26 13.03 9.11 -0.89
CA LEU A 26 12.86 7.85 -1.62
C LEU A 26 12.89 6.65 -0.68
N ILE A 27 13.82 6.62 0.28
CA ILE A 27 13.92 5.54 1.26
C ILE A 27 12.71 5.52 2.19
N GLU A 28 12.20 6.69 2.57
CA GLU A 28 10.96 6.81 3.35
C GLU A 28 9.77 6.18 2.60
N VAL A 29 9.59 6.50 1.32
CA VAL A 29 8.54 5.88 0.49
C VAL A 29 8.72 4.37 0.36
N LEU A 30 9.94 3.90 0.12
CA LEU A 30 10.22 2.46 0.02
C LEU A 30 9.91 1.72 1.33
N GLY A 31 10.28 2.30 2.47
CA GLY A 31 9.96 1.74 3.79
C GLY A 31 8.45 1.71 4.04
N ASP A 32 7.74 2.75 3.62
CA ASP A 32 6.29 2.83 3.74
C ASP A 32 5.54 1.81 2.86
N LEU A 33 6.03 1.55 1.65
CA LEU A 33 5.51 0.50 0.77
C LEU A 33 5.74 -0.90 1.38
N ASP A 34 6.90 -1.11 2.02
CA ASP A 34 7.22 -2.35 2.73
C ASP A 34 6.32 -2.54 3.96
N GLU A 35 6.11 -1.50 4.77
CA GLU A 35 5.19 -1.54 5.91
C GLU A 35 3.75 -1.85 5.46
N LEU A 36 3.28 -1.20 4.38
CA LEU A 36 1.96 -1.49 3.83
C LEU A 36 1.85 -2.96 3.36
N SER A 37 2.91 -3.48 2.74
CA SER A 37 2.97 -4.88 2.31
C SER A 37 2.94 -5.83 3.50
N ALA A 38 3.70 -5.56 4.55
CA ALA A 38 3.73 -6.35 5.78
C ALA A 38 2.33 -6.40 6.44
N GLU A 39 1.64 -5.27 6.50
CA GLU A 39 0.29 -5.19 7.07
C GLU A 39 -0.75 -5.94 6.21
N CYS A 40 -0.61 -5.93 4.88
CA CYS A 40 -1.43 -6.77 4.01
C CYS A 40 -1.23 -8.26 4.33
N LEU A 41 0.01 -8.69 4.62
CA LEU A 41 0.31 -10.06 5.02
C LEU A 41 -0.28 -10.42 6.40
N VAL A 42 -0.27 -9.47 7.35
CA VAL A 42 -0.94 -9.64 8.65
C VAL A 42 -2.43 -9.88 8.46
N LEU A 43 -3.12 -9.03 7.68
CA LEU A 43 -4.55 -9.23 7.38
C LEU A 43 -4.80 -10.59 6.72
N ALA A 44 -4.02 -10.94 5.70
CA ALA A 44 -4.15 -12.21 4.98
C ALA A 44 -3.95 -13.44 5.87
N SER A 45 -3.14 -13.31 6.92
CA SER A 45 -2.85 -14.38 7.89
C SER A 45 -3.96 -14.52 8.93
N GLY A 46 -4.56 -13.40 9.36
CA GLY A 46 -5.68 -13.41 10.30
C GLY A 46 -7.03 -13.77 9.66
N PHE A 47 -7.21 -13.44 8.37
CA PHE A 47 -8.50 -13.53 7.69
C PHE A 47 -8.35 -14.14 6.29
N SER A 48 -8.56 -15.45 6.20
CA SER A 48 -8.29 -16.25 4.99
C SER A 48 -9.04 -15.77 3.73
N GLY A 49 -10.21 -15.15 3.90
CA GLY A 49 -11.00 -14.56 2.81
C GLY A 49 -10.27 -13.49 2.00
N TYR A 50 -9.32 -12.77 2.61
CA TYR A 50 -8.55 -11.73 1.94
C TYR A 50 -7.20 -12.21 1.41
N ARG A 51 -6.84 -13.50 1.57
CA ARG A 51 -5.51 -14.00 1.19
C ARG A 51 -5.18 -13.77 -0.28
N LYS A 52 -6.16 -13.96 -1.17
CA LYS A 52 -5.96 -13.76 -2.62
C LYS A 52 -5.74 -12.29 -2.95
N SER A 53 -6.62 -11.41 -2.46
CA SER A 53 -6.53 -9.96 -2.73
C SER A 53 -5.27 -9.36 -2.12
N MET A 54 -4.95 -9.68 -0.86
CA MET A 54 -3.73 -9.17 -0.23
C MET A 54 -2.47 -9.67 -0.93
N LYS A 55 -2.42 -10.92 -1.39
CA LYS A 55 -1.29 -11.42 -2.19
C LYS A 55 -1.12 -10.62 -3.49
N GLN A 56 -2.22 -10.28 -4.16
CA GLN A 56 -2.20 -9.45 -5.37
C GLN A 56 -1.64 -8.04 -5.05
N ILE A 57 -2.13 -7.39 -4.00
CA ILE A 57 -1.65 -6.07 -3.57
C ILE A 57 -0.16 -6.11 -3.21
N VAL A 58 0.29 -7.08 -2.39
CA VAL A 58 1.71 -7.23 -2.03
C VAL A 58 2.59 -7.43 -3.26
N THR A 59 2.13 -8.20 -4.26
CA THR A 59 2.88 -8.40 -5.51
C THR A 59 3.03 -7.08 -6.27
N GLN A 60 1.96 -6.28 -6.34
CA GLN A 60 1.97 -4.97 -7.02
C GLN A 60 2.84 -3.95 -6.26
N LEU A 61 2.74 -3.88 -4.93
CA LEU A 61 3.59 -3.04 -4.08
C LEU A 61 5.07 -3.40 -4.21
N SER A 62 5.38 -4.70 -4.28
CA SER A 62 6.74 -5.18 -4.52
C SER A 62 7.27 -4.76 -5.89
N ALA A 63 6.44 -4.82 -6.94
CA ALA A 63 6.82 -4.34 -8.28
C ALA A 63 7.05 -2.82 -8.27
N ALA A 64 6.17 -2.04 -7.63
CA ALA A 64 6.34 -0.60 -7.48
C ALA A 64 7.64 -0.24 -6.72
N SER A 65 7.95 -0.99 -5.67
CA SER A 65 9.19 -0.81 -4.90
C SER A 65 10.44 -1.13 -5.74
N ALA A 66 10.40 -2.18 -6.56
CA ALA A 66 11.48 -2.53 -7.47
C ALA A 66 11.69 -1.44 -8.54
N MET A 67 10.59 -0.93 -9.12
CA MET A 67 10.62 0.21 -10.06
C MET A 67 11.25 1.45 -9.44
N LEU A 68 10.83 1.85 -8.23
CA LEU A 68 11.39 3.01 -7.53
C LEU A 68 12.87 2.86 -7.17
N SER A 69 13.30 1.63 -6.88
CA SER A 69 14.69 1.32 -6.56
C SER A 69 15.56 1.09 -7.80
N GLY A 70 14.97 1.10 -9.00
CA GLY A 70 15.63 0.83 -10.29
C GLY A 70 15.84 -0.65 -10.63
N TYR A 71 15.43 -1.58 -9.77
CA TYR A 71 15.67 -3.02 -9.96
C TYR A 71 14.57 -3.74 -10.76
N GLY A 72 13.58 -3.03 -11.30
CA GLY A 72 12.50 -3.63 -12.07
C GLY A 72 11.55 -2.60 -12.68
N GLU A 73 10.40 -3.07 -13.14
CA GLU A 73 9.34 -2.26 -13.75
C GLU A 73 7.99 -2.59 -13.10
N ALA A 74 7.05 -1.65 -13.17
CA ALA A 74 5.69 -1.83 -12.69
C ALA A 74 4.68 -1.27 -13.71
N ASP A 75 3.71 -2.08 -14.11
CA ASP A 75 2.59 -1.65 -14.95
C ASP A 75 1.49 -1.02 -14.07
N LEU A 76 1.77 0.19 -13.60
CA LEU A 76 0.89 0.92 -12.68
C LEU A 76 -0.47 1.22 -13.31
N GLU A 77 -0.53 1.46 -14.62
CA GLU A 77 -1.80 1.71 -15.32
C GLU A 77 -2.71 0.48 -15.24
N SER A 78 -2.18 -0.71 -15.52
CA SER A 78 -2.92 -1.96 -15.38
C SER A 78 -3.36 -2.21 -13.93
N PHE A 79 -2.48 -1.92 -12.96
CA PHE A 79 -2.81 -2.08 -11.55
C PHE A 79 -3.96 -1.17 -11.10
N ILE A 80 -3.94 0.10 -11.54
CA ILE A 80 -5.00 1.07 -11.30
C ILE A 80 -6.33 0.58 -11.88
N ARG A 81 -6.33 0.17 -13.15
CA ARG A 81 -7.55 -0.32 -13.83
C ARG A 81 -8.15 -1.54 -13.12
N MET A 82 -7.32 -2.48 -12.67
CA MET A 82 -7.80 -3.64 -11.90
C MET A 82 -8.46 -3.22 -10.59
N LEU A 83 -7.85 -2.28 -9.85
CA LEU A 83 -8.43 -1.78 -8.60
C LEU A 83 -9.77 -1.07 -8.85
N GLU A 84 -9.88 -0.24 -9.88
CA GLU A 84 -11.12 0.47 -10.21
C GLU A 84 -12.27 -0.51 -10.50
N ILE A 85 -12.03 -1.55 -11.31
CA ILE A 85 -13.01 -2.60 -11.58
C ILE A 85 -13.42 -3.32 -10.29
N GLU A 86 -12.45 -3.65 -9.44
CA GLU A 86 -12.73 -4.33 -8.18
C GLU A 86 -13.49 -3.44 -7.18
N ILE A 87 -13.20 -2.14 -7.13
CA ILE A 87 -13.91 -1.15 -6.30
C ILE A 87 -15.37 -1.07 -6.77
N GLU A 88 -15.61 -0.87 -8.07
CA GLU A 88 -16.96 -0.80 -8.62
C GLU A 88 -17.79 -2.04 -8.27
N SER A 89 -17.19 -3.22 -8.32
CA SER A 89 -17.86 -4.47 -7.98
C SER A 89 -18.27 -4.56 -6.50
N LYS A 90 -17.50 -3.94 -5.60
CA LYS A 90 -17.71 -3.97 -4.14
C LYS A 90 -18.63 -2.86 -3.67
N VAL A 91 -18.51 -1.67 -4.25
CA VAL A 91 -19.31 -0.49 -3.88
C VAL A 91 -20.76 -0.63 -4.35
N LYS A 92 -21.05 -1.33 -5.45
CA LYS A 92 -22.44 -1.62 -5.87
C LYS A 92 -23.27 -2.36 -4.80
N ALA A 93 -22.63 -2.97 -3.81
CA ALA A 93 -23.29 -3.62 -2.67
C ALA A 93 -23.40 -2.74 -1.42
N ALA A 94 -22.77 -1.57 -1.40
CA ALA A 94 -22.70 -0.66 -0.26
C ALA A 94 -23.56 0.59 -0.50
N GLY A 95 -24.31 1.03 0.52
CA GLY A 95 -25.11 2.26 0.47
C GLY A 95 -24.26 3.54 0.45
N GLU A 96 -24.86 4.67 0.83
CA GLU A 96 -24.19 5.97 0.87
C GLU A 96 -22.93 6.00 1.75
N PHE A 97 -21.97 6.86 1.40
CA PHE A 97 -20.76 7.10 2.18
C PHE A 97 -21.10 7.57 3.60
N ARG A 98 -20.56 6.88 4.62
CA ARG A 98 -20.63 7.29 6.03
C ARG A 98 -19.29 7.05 6.71
N PHE A 99 -18.95 7.87 7.69
CA PHE A 99 -17.81 7.59 8.55
C PHE A 99 -18.06 6.28 9.30
N HIS A 100 -17.33 5.23 8.92
CA HIS A 100 -17.44 3.91 9.51
C HIS A 100 -16.31 3.71 10.52
N TYR A 101 -16.67 3.59 11.81
CA TYR A 101 -15.73 3.29 12.89
C TYR A 101 -16.01 1.88 13.42
N PRO A 102 -15.29 0.87 12.90
CA PRO A 102 -15.55 -0.52 13.26
C PRO A 102 -14.97 -0.84 14.64
N PHE A 103 -15.78 -0.72 15.69
CA PHE A 103 -15.36 -1.10 17.04
C PHE A 103 -15.44 -2.61 17.27
N ASP A 104 -16.51 -3.26 16.79
CA ASP A 104 -16.79 -4.69 17.04
C ASP A 104 -16.55 -5.60 15.82
N ASN A 105 -15.82 -5.11 14.82
CA ASN A 105 -15.49 -5.86 13.61
C ASN A 105 -13.98 -5.83 13.33
N PRO A 106 -13.23 -6.86 13.77
CA PRO A 106 -11.78 -6.92 13.63
C PRO A 106 -11.29 -6.86 12.17
N GLU A 107 -12.05 -7.44 11.23
CA GLU A 107 -11.75 -7.39 9.80
C GLU A 107 -11.81 -5.96 9.28
N SER A 108 -12.92 -5.28 9.55
CA SER A 108 -13.16 -3.90 9.14
C SER A 108 -12.14 -2.95 9.79
N ALA A 109 -11.78 -3.17 11.06
CA ALA A 109 -10.75 -2.39 11.75
C ALA A 109 -9.37 -2.55 11.11
N ALA A 110 -8.98 -3.78 10.75
CA ALA A 110 -7.72 -4.04 10.07
C ALA A 110 -7.69 -3.42 8.66
N LEU A 111 -8.80 -3.48 7.91
CA LEU A 111 -8.94 -2.82 6.61
C LEU A 111 -8.87 -1.28 6.73
N ASN A 112 -9.44 -0.71 7.79
CA ASN A 112 -9.30 0.72 8.08
C ASN A 112 -7.84 1.09 8.34
N ARG A 113 -7.10 0.28 9.10
CA ARG A 113 -5.67 0.48 9.34
C ARG A 113 -4.89 0.48 8.03
N LEU A 114 -5.10 -0.50 7.16
CA LEU A 114 -4.48 -0.54 5.82
C LEU A 114 -4.76 0.71 4.99
N ARG A 115 -6.01 1.18 5.00
CA ARG A 115 -6.40 2.45 4.36
C ARG A 115 -5.64 3.65 4.91
N THR A 116 -5.42 3.73 6.21
CA THR A 116 -4.67 4.86 6.80
C THR A 116 -3.18 4.81 6.45
N ILE A 117 -2.59 3.62 6.39
CA ILE A 117 -1.19 3.41 6.00
C ILE A 117 -1.01 3.75 4.53
N SER A 118 -1.88 3.28 3.62
CA SER A 118 -1.78 3.62 2.19
C SER A 118 -1.85 5.12 1.94
N ARG A 119 -2.71 5.85 2.67
CA ARG A 119 -2.76 7.32 2.62
C ARG A 119 -1.51 8.00 3.18
N ARG A 120 -0.80 7.38 4.13
CA ARG A 120 0.49 7.89 4.62
C ARG A 120 1.55 7.72 3.55
N VAL A 121 1.64 6.54 2.94
CA VAL A 121 2.54 6.27 1.81
C VAL A 121 2.28 7.28 0.68
N GLU A 122 1.01 7.54 0.34
CA GLU A 122 0.61 8.52 -0.66
C GLU A 122 1.14 9.93 -0.35
N ARG A 123 1.07 10.38 0.91
CA ARG A 123 1.60 11.69 1.31
C ARG A 123 3.12 11.76 1.18
N HIS A 124 3.83 10.74 1.64
CA HIS A 124 5.29 10.69 1.52
C HIS A 124 5.72 10.60 0.04
N TRP A 125 4.95 9.90 -0.79
CA TRP A 125 5.15 9.88 -2.23
C TRP A 125 5.02 11.27 -2.86
N TRP A 126 3.93 11.98 -2.57
CA TRP A 126 3.75 13.35 -3.09
C TRP A 126 4.83 14.30 -2.57
N LYS A 127 5.32 14.09 -1.33
CA LYS A 127 6.45 14.85 -0.81
C LYS A 127 7.75 14.58 -1.58
N LEU A 128 8.05 13.32 -1.89
CA LEU A 128 9.18 12.97 -2.75
C LEU A 128 9.08 13.67 -4.11
N GLN A 129 7.89 13.71 -4.71
CA GLN A 129 7.61 14.35 -6.00
C GLN A 129 7.85 15.88 -6.01
N GLU A 130 7.94 16.54 -4.85
CA GLU A 130 8.37 17.95 -4.76
C GLU A 130 9.86 18.10 -5.06
N THR A 131 10.68 17.11 -4.69
CA THR A 131 12.15 17.16 -4.80
C THR A 131 12.72 16.32 -5.96
N ARG A 132 12.01 15.28 -6.39
CA ARG A 132 12.43 14.37 -7.47
C ARG A 132 11.22 14.06 -8.32
N LYS A 133 11.22 14.51 -9.58
CA LYS A 133 10.14 14.22 -10.53
C LYS A 133 10.30 12.80 -11.08
N THR A 134 9.36 11.92 -10.75
CA THR A 134 9.23 10.58 -11.30
C THR A 134 7.80 10.37 -11.84
N ASP A 135 7.50 9.18 -12.36
CA ASP A 135 6.17 8.83 -12.89
C ASP A 135 5.08 9.04 -11.80
N PRO A 136 4.11 9.96 -12.00
CA PRO A 136 3.09 10.25 -11.01
C PRO A 136 2.09 9.10 -10.78
N SER A 137 2.08 8.08 -11.65
CA SER A 137 1.11 6.96 -11.62
C SER A 137 1.11 6.21 -10.29
N LEU A 138 2.24 6.19 -9.56
CA LEU A 138 2.29 5.55 -8.24
C LEU A 138 1.39 6.25 -7.23
N GLY A 139 1.31 7.58 -7.28
CA GLY A 139 0.42 8.36 -6.42
C GLY A 139 -1.05 8.05 -6.70
N VAL A 140 -1.40 7.89 -7.98
CA VAL A 140 -2.76 7.48 -8.41
C VAL A 140 -3.07 6.06 -7.95
N TYR A 141 -2.12 5.14 -8.08
CA TYR A 141 -2.26 3.77 -7.60
C TYR A 141 -2.47 3.70 -6.08
N LEU A 142 -1.69 4.45 -5.29
CA LEU A 142 -1.83 4.51 -3.83
C LEU A 142 -3.18 5.11 -3.41
N ASN A 143 -3.65 6.12 -4.14
CA ASN A 143 -4.99 6.69 -3.94
C ASN A 143 -6.07 5.62 -4.12
N ARG A 144 -6.00 4.84 -5.21
CA ARG A 144 -6.91 3.72 -5.50
C ARG A 144 -6.80 2.57 -4.52
N ILE A 145 -5.61 2.25 -4.02
CA ILE A 145 -5.46 1.27 -2.93
C ILE A 145 -6.27 1.72 -1.70
N SER A 146 -6.21 3.01 -1.35
CA SER A 146 -6.95 3.52 -0.20
C SER A 146 -8.47 3.41 -0.39
N ASP A 147 -8.96 3.70 -1.60
CA ASP A 147 -10.37 3.50 -1.97
C ASP A 147 -10.77 2.02 -1.92
N TYR A 148 -9.90 1.12 -2.39
CA TYR A 148 -10.12 -0.32 -2.37
C TYR A 148 -10.23 -0.88 -0.96
N PHE A 149 -9.33 -0.51 -0.05
CA PHE A 149 -9.42 -0.91 1.34
C PHE A 149 -10.66 -0.33 2.03
N TYR A 150 -11.09 0.87 1.67
CA TYR A 150 -12.34 1.43 2.15
C TYR A 150 -13.57 0.66 1.67
N ALA A 151 -13.59 0.26 0.39
CA ALA A 151 -14.67 -0.56 -0.16
C ALA A 151 -14.78 -1.92 0.55
N LEU A 152 -13.63 -2.58 0.78
CA LEU A 152 -13.57 -3.81 1.60
C LEU A 152 -14.02 -3.55 3.05
N GLN A 153 -13.59 -2.43 3.65
CA GLN A 153 -13.95 -2.05 5.01
C GLN A 153 -15.48 -1.99 5.18
N ILE A 154 -16.18 -1.29 4.27
CA ILE A 154 -17.64 -1.18 4.31
C ILE A 154 -18.30 -2.55 4.07
N GLN A 155 -17.80 -3.31 3.10
CA GLN A 155 -18.34 -4.64 2.79
C GLN A 155 -18.26 -5.59 3.98
N SER A 156 -17.12 -5.61 4.67
CA SER A 156 -16.90 -6.47 5.84
C SER A 156 -17.81 -6.13 7.03
N ALA A 157 -18.33 -4.90 7.08
CA ALA A 157 -19.23 -4.43 8.12
C ALA A 157 -20.72 -4.54 7.75
N ALA A 158 -21.05 -4.89 6.50
CA ALA A 158 -22.42 -5.12 6.07
C ALA A 158 -22.99 -6.37 6.77
N GLY A 159 -23.56 -6.16 7.96
CA GLY A 159 -24.08 -7.21 8.85
C GLY A 159 -23.73 -7.04 10.32
N SER A 160 -22.83 -6.12 10.66
CA SER A 160 -22.56 -5.69 12.04
C SER A 160 -23.42 -4.47 12.36
N GLU A 161 -24.13 -4.44 13.49
CA GLU A 161 -24.78 -3.21 13.95
C GLU A 161 -23.69 -2.12 14.13
N ILE A 162 -23.90 -0.96 13.50
CA ILE A 162 -23.03 0.22 13.57
C ILE A 162 -23.32 0.98 14.86
#